data_AF-A0AA40FP34-F1
#
_entry.id   AF-A0AA40FP34-F1
#
_cell.length_a   1.000
_cell.length_b   1.000
_cell.length_c   1.000
_cell.angle_alpha   90.00
_cell.angle_beta   90.00
_cell.angle_gamma   90.00
#
_symmetry.space_group_name_H-M   'P 1'
#
loop_
_entity.id
_entity.type
_entity.pdbx_description
1 polymer ?
#
loop_
_entity_poly.entity_id
_entity_poly.type
_entity_poly.pdbx_seq_one_letter_code
_entity_poly.pdbx_strand_id
1 'polypeptide(L)'
;MIICIEAQKDYPVVNSDLLKVSGKKVVNSVVTITMGHTKEDKCVHDEMDVTLTVKGEVLENQQNHIIHDSVCHKQSQNPLFYLKGSRFLMLLPSTPECIEEAIHDSSLRKYTINMTIKTVPPQLLSVVNVVHDILRVVYFPHMKYTWKHVEPEHAKIVLEFPDSSSLLNTAVVTSTHSYELVNLPFGNALWNTWMDNTLMPFSTIYDYVNKAIKFCTVNPRVLINLDNGVTPFIVSDKWTLLSGDHVEQTYSIFVKLVQNELALRVYIGGHELEIMPTDRSVTVTVNNKVVDKYDKGVMVPDNPESFAIRLVEANKRIVIESRMVPIQVYYLTDILTILVGTELQGQLTGLCAHMDGTYKVEIPKIYSVSHL
;
A
#
# COMPACT_ATOMS: atom_id res chain seq x y z
N MET A 1 -12.18 37.22 -3.30
CA MET A 1 -12.15 36.26 -2.19
C MET A 1 -11.29 35.09 -2.63
N ILE A 2 -10.23 34.80 -1.89
CA ILE A 2 -9.31 33.69 -2.14
C ILE A 2 -9.37 32.77 -0.91
N ILE A 3 -9.44 31.46 -1.14
CA ILE A 3 -9.33 30.43 -0.10
C ILE A 3 -8.01 29.69 -0.36
N CYS A 4 -7.15 29.64 0.63
CA CYS A 4 -5.89 28.90 0.58
C CYS A 4 -5.92 27.74 1.57
N ILE A 5 -5.47 26.57 1.11
CA ILE A 5 -5.31 25.37 1.92
C ILE A 5 -3.85 24.94 1.77
N GLU A 6 -3.11 25.05 2.87
CA GLU A 6 -1.73 24.57 2.97
C GLU A 6 -1.72 23.32 3.82
N ALA A 7 -1.16 22.22 3.31
CA ALA A 7 -1.06 20.97 4.03
C ALA A 7 0.38 20.48 4.01
N GLN A 8 0.95 20.27 5.19
CA GLN A 8 2.23 19.61 5.38
C GLN A 8 2.00 18.30 6.10
N LYS A 9 2.61 17.21 5.60
CA LYS A 9 2.51 15.88 6.18
C LYS A 9 3.88 15.25 6.29
N ASP A 10 4.27 14.91 7.51
CA ASP A 10 5.57 14.32 7.80
C ASP A 10 5.41 12.81 7.95
N TYR A 11 5.91 12.07 6.95
CA TYR A 11 5.98 10.61 7.01
C TYR A 11 7.25 10.17 7.77
N PRO A 12 7.15 9.14 8.62
CA PRO A 12 8.33 8.59 9.26
C PRO A 12 9.27 8.00 8.21
N VAL A 13 10.59 8.13 8.44
CA VAL A 13 11.59 7.44 7.61
C VAL A 13 11.37 5.94 7.77
N VAL A 14 10.99 5.28 6.68
CA VAL A 14 10.80 3.82 6.66
C VAL A 14 12.17 3.19 6.85
N ASN A 15 12.47 2.77 8.08
CA ASN A 15 13.62 1.92 8.33
C ASN A 15 13.37 0.57 7.66
N SER A 16 14.39 0.07 7.00
CA SER A 16 14.36 -1.13 6.14
C SER A 16 14.05 -2.46 6.86
N ASP A 17 13.72 -2.43 8.15
CA ASP A 17 13.38 -3.56 8.99
C ASP A 17 12.10 -3.22 9.76
N LEU A 18 10.96 -3.68 9.27
CA LEU A 18 9.64 -3.38 9.84
C LEU A 18 9.38 -4.13 11.17
N LEU A 19 10.18 -5.16 11.48
CA LEU A 19 10.15 -5.84 12.78
C LEU A 19 10.97 -5.09 13.83
N LYS A 20 11.76 -4.08 13.44
CA LYS A 20 12.31 -3.14 14.41
C LYS A 20 11.25 -2.11 14.77
N VAL A 21 10.51 -2.46 15.83
CA VAL A 21 9.50 -1.66 16.56
C VAL A 21 10.02 -0.30 17.08
N SER A 22 11.28 0.08 16.81
CA SER A 22 11.90 1.29 17.36
C SER A 22 11.55 2.59 16.61
N GLY A 23 10.81 2.53 15.51
CA GLY A 23 10.27 3.73 14.84
C GLY A 23 8.87 4.06 15.34
N LYS A 24 8.65 5.27 15.88
CA LYS A 24 7.29 5.76 16.15
C LYS A 24 6.49 5.73 14.83
N LYS A 25 5.55 4.79 14.69
CA LYS A 25 4.56 4.74 13.59
C LYS A 25 3.49 5.82 13.81
N VAL A 26 3.95 7.06 13.83
CA VAL A 26 3.14 8.25 14.02
C VAL A 26 3.36 9.14 12.81
N VAL A 27 2.28 9.59 12.21
CA VAL A 27 2.30 10.60 11.14
C VAL A 27 1.70 11.87 11.71
N ASN A 28 2.45 12.96 11.62
CA ASN A 28 1.96 14.27 12.00
C ASN A 28 1.69 15.07 10.74
N SER A 29 0.52 15.73 10.70
CA SER A 29 0.16 16.63 9.62
C SER A 29 -0.31 17.95 10.20
N VAL A 30 0.03 19.04 9.54
CA VAL A 30 -0.49 20.38 9.84
C VAL A 30 -1.21 20.86 8.59
N VAL A 31 -2.47 21.24 8.76
CA VAL A 31 -3.28 21.82 7.69
C VAL A 31 -3.73 23.20 8.12
N THR A 32 -3.41 24.21 7.32
CA THR A 32 -3.79 25.60 7.55
C THR A 32 -4.77 26.02 6.47
N ILE A 33 -5.95 26.47 6.89
CA ILE A 33 -7.03 26.93 6.01
C ILE A 33 -7.22 28.42 6.25
N THR A 34 -7.03 29.21 5.21
CA THR A 34 -7.10 30.67 5.28
C THR A 34 -8.02 31.22 4.20
N MET A 35 -8.71 32.30 4.50
CA MET A 35 -9.60 32.98 3.57
C MET A 35 -9.52 34.49 3.74
N GLY A 36 -9.59 35.20 2.61
CA GLY A 36 -9.73 36.64 2.66
C GLY A 36 -9.78 37.35 1.31
N HIS A 37 -9.72 38.67 1.36
CA HIS A 37 -9.90 39.54 0.20
C HIS A 37 -8.58 40.17 -0.24
N THR A 38 -8.07 39.72 -1.39
CA THR A 38 -6.86 40.28 -2.01
C THR A 38 -7.09 40.51 -3.50
N LYS A 39 -6.36 41.48 -4.05
CA LYS A 39 -6.27 41.75 -5.51
C LYS A 39 -5.14 40.97 -6.18
N GLU A 40 -4.24 40.40 -5.40
CA GLU A 40 -3.11 39.58 -5.84
C GLU A 40 -3.40 38.11 -5.50
N ASP A 41 -2.90 37.15 -6.28
CA ASP A 41 -3.01 35.71 -6.03
C ASP A 41 -2.10 35.26 -4.86
N LYS A 42 -2.30 35.83 -3.68
CA LYS A 42 -1.56 35.54 -2.44
C LYS A 42 -2.51 35.13 -1.33
N CYS A 43 -2.06 34.24 -0.46
CA CYS A 43 -2.83 33.83 0.71
C CYS A 43 -2.88 34.95 1.74
N VAL A 44 -4.08 35.22 2.27
CA VAL A 44 -4.36 36.27 3.25
C VAL A 44 -5.27 35.70 4.35
N HIS A 45 -5.12 36.22 5.57
CA HIS A 45 -5.69 35.65 6.80
C HIS A 45 -6.78 36.55 7.43
N ASP A 46 -7.33 37.49 6.67
CA ASP A 46 -8.19 38.56 7.17
C ASP A 46 -9.62 38.11 7.52
N GLU A 47 -10.15 37.04 6.91
CA GLU A 47 -11.51 36.57 7.18
C GLU A 47 -11.57 35.21 7.87
N MET A 48 -10.71 34.28 7.49
CA MET A 48 -10.63 32.95 8.12
C MET A 48 -9.18 32.56 8.38
N ASP A 49 -8.91 32.04 9.57
CA ASP A 49 -7.64 31.41 9.95
C ASP A 49 -7.91 30.23 10.88
N VAL A 50 -7.83 29.02 10.31
CA VAL A 50 -8.01 27.75 11.02
C VAL A 50 -6.78 26.88 10.81
N THR A 51 -6.18 26.43 11.91
CA THR A 51 -5.08 25.47 11.90
C THR A 51 -5.52 24.13 12.49
N LEU A 52 -5.32 23.06 11.73
CA LEU A 52 -5.57 21.68 12.12
C LEU A 52 -4.22 20.99 12.33
N THR A 53 -3.99 20.44 13.52
CA THR A 53 -2.88 19.53 13.79
C THR A 53 -3.41 18.12 13.91
N VAL A 54 -3.05 17.26 12.97
CA VAL A 54 -3.50 15.87 12.89
C VAL A 54 -2.36 14.96 13.29
N LYS A 55 -2.59 14.12 14.31
CA LYS A 55 -1.68 13.04 14.71
C LYS A 55 -2.35 11.70 14.40
N GLY A 56 -1.83 10.98 13.42
CA GLY A 56 -2.20 9.60 13.12
C GLY A 56 -1.27 8.62 13.84
N GLU A 57 -1.80 7.58 14.46
CA GLU A 57 -1.04 6.55 15.16
C GLU A 57 -1.68 5.15 15.02
N VAL A 58 -0.84 4.12 15.13
CA VAL A 58 -1.29 2.73 15.28
C VAL A 58 -1.80 2.48 16.70
N LEU A 59 -2.75 1.57 16.88
CA LEU A 59 -3.29 1.25 18.20
C LEU A 59 -2.27 0.46 19.06
N GLU A 60 -2.43 0.49 20.38
CA GLU A 60 -1.54 -0.20 21.31
C GLU A 60 -1.64 -1.73 21.20
N ASN A 61 -2.86 -2.27 21.06
CA ASN A 61 -3.08 -3.69 20.81
C ASN A 61 -2.49 -4.15 19.47
N GLN A 62 -2.57 -3.31 18.43
CA GLN A 62 -1.90 -3.56 17.15
C GLN A 62 -0.37 -3.62 17.32
N GLN A 63 0.21 -2.74 18.14
CA GLN A 63 1.65 -2.82 18.45
C GLN A 63 2.02 -4.12 19.18
N ASN A 64 1.19 -4.57 20.11
CA ASN A 64 1.43 -5.82 20.84
C ASN A 64 1.30 -7.06 19.94
N HIS A 65 0.37 -7.05 18.98
CA HIS A 65 0.21 -8.12 18.00
C HIS A 65 1.49 -8.34 17.18
N ILE A 66 2.08 -7.26 16.67
CA ILE A 66 3.34 -7.28 15.90
C ILE A 66 4.46 -8.00 16.68
N ILE A 67 4.54 -7.78 18.00
CA ILE A 67 5.63 -8.26 18.84
C ILE A 67 5.48 -9.75 19.17
N HIS A 68 4.25 -10.22 19.42
CA HIS A 68 4.02 -11.51 20.04
C HIS A 68 3.34 -12.55 19.16
N ASP A 69 2.47 -12.13 18.23
CA ASP A 69 1.52 -13.05 17.58
C ASP A 69 1.57 -13.09 16.05
N SER A 70 2.45 -12.30 15.43
CA SER A 70 2.66 -12.21 13.98
C SER A 70 2.61 -13.58 13.28
N VAL A 71 1.61 -13.76 12.40
CA VAL A 71 1.47 -14.93 11.53
C VAL A 71 2.62 -14.95 10.54
N CYS A 72 3.02 -13.80 10.02
CA CYS A 72 4.18 -13.71 9.14
C CYS A 72 5.48 -14.15 9.79
N HIS A 73 5.70 -13.77 11.05
CA HIS A 73 6.87 -14.24 11.77
C HIS A 73 6.87 -15.77 11.87
N LYS A 74 5.74 -16.36 12.25
CA LYS A 74 5.58 -17.82 12.33
C LYS A 74 5.78 -18.50 10.96
N GLN A 75 5.24 -17.93 9.89
CA GLN A 75 5.41 -18.46 8.53
C GLN A 75 6.85 -18.31 8.01
N SER A 76 7.57 -17.24 8.38
CA SER A 76 8.97 -17.03 8.01
C SER A 76 9.92 -18.08 8.61
N GLN A 77 9.52 -18.72 9.72
CA GLN A 77 10.24 -19.82 10.34
C GLN A 77 10.01 -21.17 9.61
N ASN A 78 9.01 -21.25 8.73
CA ASN A 78 8.75 -22.45 7.95
C ASN A 78 9.87 -22.67 6.92
N PRO A 79 10.51 -23.84 6.87
CA PRO A 79 11.57 -24.15 5.90
C PRO A 79 11.18 -23.95 4.43
N LEU A 80 9.87 -24.04 4.10
CA LEU A 80 9.36 -23.76 2.76
C LEU A 80 9.52 -22.28 2.38
N PHE A 81 9.31 -21.38 3.33
CA PHE A 81 9.39 -19.92 3.12
C PHE A 81 10.70 -19.32 3.62
N TYR A 82 11.60 -20.15 4.17
CA TYR A 82 12.88 -19.70 4.70
C TYR A 82 13.79 -19.17 3.59
N LEU A 83 14.14 -17.89 3.70
CA LEU A 83 15.08 -17.22 2.81
C LEU A 83 16.34 -16.83 3.58
N LYS A 84 17.48 -17.30 3.05
CA LYS A 84 18.77 -17.22 3.74
C LYS A 84 19.34 -15.81 3.62
N GLY A 85 19.02 -14.94 4.58
CA GLY A 85 19.61 -13.60 4.70
C GLY A 85 18.61 -12.44 4.57
N SER A 86 17.36 -12.69 4.22
CA SER A 86 16.32 -11.67 4.09
C SER A 86 15.69 -11.33 5.44
N ARG A 87 16.40 -10.56 6.28
CA ARG A 87 15.79 -9.83 7.42
C ARG A 87 15.02 -8.57 6.99
N PHE A 88 14.79 -8.40 5.70
CA PHE A 88 14.22 -7.20 5.11
C PHE A 88 12.75 -7.44 4.75
N LEU A 89 11.89 -7.04 5.69
CA LEU A 89 10.45 -7.14 5.55
C LEU A 89 9.93 -6.16 4.52
N MET A 90 9.11 -6.71 3.63
CA MET A 90 7.85 -6.06 3.31
C MET A 90 6.79 -7.07 2.87
N LEU A 91 7.19 -8.24 2.36
CA LEU A 91 6.27 -9.24 1.79
C LEU A 91 6.88 -10.65 1.74
N LEU A 92 7.34 -11.19 2.87
CA LEU A 92 7.86 -12.56 2.93
C LEU A 92 7.35 -13.35 4.14
N PRO A 93 6.60 -14.43 3.91
CA PRO A 93 6.05 -14.87 2.62
C PRO A 93 4.91 -13.94 2.13
N SER A 94 4.75 -13.75 0.82
CA SER A 94 3.62 -13.02 0.23
C SER A 94 2.35 -13.88 0.21
N THR A 95 2.08 -14.57 1.31
CA THR A 95 0.79 -15.24 1.51
C THR A 95 -0.29 -14.18 1.72
N PRO A 96 -1.56 -14.50 1.40
CA PRO A 96 -2.67 -13.59 1.68
C PRO A 96 -2.68 -13.14 3.14
N GLU A 97 -2.46 -14.06 4.08
CA GLU A 97 -2.45 -13.73 5.51
C GLU A 97 -1.37 -12.71 5.85
N CYS A 98 -0.20 -12.82 5.20
CA CYS A 98 0.87 -11.86 5.43
C CYS A 98 0.68 -10.50 4.79
N ILE A 99 0.02 -10.46 3.64
CA ILE A 99 -0.35 -9.19 3.01
C ILE A 99 -1.37 -8.48 3.89
N GLU A 100 -2.38 -9.20 4.39
CA GLU A 100 -3.39 -8.65 5.30
C GLU A 100 -2.76 -8.18 6.62
N GLU A 101 -1.90 -8.98 7.25
CA GLU A 101 -1.17 -8.57 8.46
C GLU A 101 -0.31 -7.33 8.21
N ALA A 102 0.41 -7.28 7.08
CA ALA A 102 1.22 -6.12 6.71
C ALA A 102 0.35 -4.86 6.53
N ILE A 103 -0.79 -4.95 5.83
CA ILE A 103 -1.74 -3.83 5.68
C ILE A 103 -2.25 -3.42 7.06
N HIS A 104 -2.71 -4.37 7.86
CA HIS A 104 -3.23 -4.11 9.19
C HIS A 104 -2.22 -3.35 10.05
N ASP A 105 -1.00 -3.87 10.15
CA ASP A 105 0.03 -3.40 11.08
C ASP A 105 0.73 -2.11 10.65
N SER A 106 0.61 -1.74 9.38
CA SER A 106 1.13 -0.48 8.83
C SER A 106 0.07 0.61 8.67
N SER A 107 -1.21 0.28 8.88
CA SER A 107 -2.32 1.23 8.83
C SER A 107 -2.48 1.98 10.15
N LEU A 108 -2.59 3.30 10.06
CA LEU A 108 -2.89 4.15 11.21
C LEU A 108 -4.40 4.12 11.48
N ARG A 109 -4.76 3.80 12.71
CA ARG A 109 -6.14 3.52 13.13
C ARG A 109 -6.69 4.53 14.13
N LYS A 110 -5.84 5.41 14.66
CA LYS A 110 -6.24 6.48 15.58
C LYS A 110 -5.74 7.82 15.07
N TYR A 111 -6.65 8.78 14.95
CA TYR A 111 -6.36 10.13 14.54
C TYR A 111 -6.83 11.10 15.60
N THR A 112 -5.92 11.93 16.09
CA THR A 112 -6.25 13.06 16.96
C THR A 112 -6.07 14.34 16.17
N ILE A 113 -7.18 15.03 15.92
CA ILE A 113 -7.23 16.31 15.21
C ILE A 113 -7.45 17.39 16.27
N ASN A 114 -6.43 18.22 16.49
CA ASN A 114 -6.55 19.42 17.31
C ASN A 114 -6.73 20.63 16.39
N MET A 115 -7.80 21.37 16.56
CA MET A 115 -8.17 22.52 15.76
C MET A 115 -7.98 23.79 16.58
N THR A 116 -7.35 24.80 15.99
CA THR A 116 -7.25 26.15 16.53
C THR A 116 -7.93 27.09 15.56
N ILE A 117 -8.92 27.83 16.05
CA ILE A 117 -9.87 28.62 15.26
C ILE A 117 -9.74 30.07 15.70
N LYS A 118 -8.96 30.90 14.99
CA LYS A 118 -8.78 32.31 15.37
C LYS A 118 -9.92 33.18 14.88
N THR A 119 -10.22 33.09 13.59
CA THR A 119 -11.26 33.87 12.92
C THR A 119 -12.03 32.98 11.96
N VAL A 120 -13.36 33.06 12.01
CA VAL A 120 -14.27 32.37 11.08
C VAL A 120 -15.49 33.25 10.86
N PRO A 121 -15.91 33.48 9.62
CA PRO A 121 -17.14 34.22 9.32
C PRO A 121 -18.38 33.54 9.93
N PRO A 122 -19.35 34.33 10.47
CA PRO A 122 -20.58 33.77 11.07
C PRO A 122 -21.38 32.85 10.14
N GLN A 123 -21.33 33.09 8.83
CA GLN A 123 -22.00 32.27 7.83
C GLN A 123 -21.43 30.85 7.81
N LEU A 124 -20.10 30.70 7.89
CA LEU A 124 -19.45 29.38 7.93
C LEU A 124 -19.72 28.65 9.25
N LEU A 125 -19.70 29.37 10.37
CA LEU A 125 -20.11 28.84 11.67
C LEU A 125 -21.55 28.30 11.63
N SER A 126 -22.47 29.03 10.99
CA SER A 126 -23.85 28.58 10.83
C SER A 126 -23.95 27.30 10.00
N VAL A 127 -23.20 27.17 8.90
CA VAL A 127 -23.18 25.96 8.07
C VAL A 127 -22.64 24.77 8.87
N VAL A 128 -21.56 24.96 9.63
CA VAL A 128 -20.98 23.90 10.48
C VAL A 128 -21.99 23.43 11.53
N ASN A 129 -22.72 24.35 12.15
CA ASN A 129 -23.77 23.99 13.11
C ASN A 129 -24.91 23.20 12.46
N VAL A 130 -25.33 23.55 11.24
CA VAL A 130 -26.35 22.78 10.49
C VAL A 130 -25.87 21.37 10.20
N VAL A 131 -24.63 21.20 9.71
CA VAL A 131 -24.04 19.88 9.46
C VAL A 131 -23.99 19.06 10.75
N HIS A 132 -23.61 19.70 11.85
CA HIS A 132 -23.54 19.07 13.16
C HIS A 132 -24.91 18.59 13.65
N ASP A 133 -25.95 19.38 13.47
CA ASP A 133 -27.32 19.00 13.82
C ASP A 133 -27.84 17.84 12.94
N ILE A 134 -27.51 17.83 11.64
CA ILE A 134 -27.82 16.70 10.76
C ILE A 134 -27.13 15.42 11.25
N LEU A 135 -25.83 15.48 11.58
CA LEU A 135 -25.09 14.33 12.10
C LEU A 135 -25.70 13.80 13.40
N ARG A 136 -26.10 14.69 14.31
CA ARG A 136 -26.77 14.33 15.57
C ARG A 136 -28.09 13.61 15.34
N VAL A 137 -28.87 14.02 14.35
CA VAL A 137 -30.16 13.39 14.02
C VAL A 137 -29.93 12.02 13.35
N VAL A 138 -29.09 11.97 12.33
CA VAL A 138 -28.84 10.74 11.55
C VAL A 138 -28.19 9.65 12.41
N TYR A 139 -27.24 10.03 13.25
CA TYR A 139 -26.49 9.09 14.10
C TYR A 139 -26.94 9.12 15.57
N PHE A 140 -28.17 9.58 15.85
CA PHE A 140 -28.73 9.63 17.20
C PHE A 140 -28.59 8.30 17.97
N PRO A 141 -28.85 7.11 17.37
CA PRO A 141 -28.70 5.84 18.07
C PRO A 141 -27.26 5.52 18.50
N HIS A 142 -26.29 6.14 17.86
CA HIS A 142 -24.86 5.94 18.06
C HIS A 142 -24.23 7.00 18.97
N MET A 143 -25.02 7.98 19.44
CA MET A 143 -24.50 9.16 20.10
C MET A 143 -24.53 9.07 21.62
N LYS A 144 -23.43 9.43 22.26
CA LYS A 144 -23.28 9.57 23.72
C LYS A 144 -22.76 10.96 24.04
N TYR A 145 -23.52 11.75 24.77
CA TYR A 145 -23.06 13.06 25.22
C TYR A 145 -22.07 12.95 26.37
N THR A 146 -21.04 13.79 26.36
CA THR A 146 -20.08 13.90 27.45
C THR A 146 -19.96 15.36 27.91
N TRP A 147 -19.27 15.58 29.03
CA TRP A 147 -19.12 16.91 29.67
C TRP A 147 -17.68 17.40 29.65
N LYS A 148 -16.89 16.94 28.67
CA LYS A 148 -15.52 17.42 28.46
C LYS A 148 -15.56 18.70 27.62
N HIS A 149 -14.74 19.67 27.97
CA HIS A 149 -14.61 20.92 27.24
C HIS A 149 -13.13 21.22 27.00
N VAL A 150 -12.85 21.89 25.90
CA VAL A 150 -11.54 22.48 25.58
C VAL A 150 -11.62 24.00 25.71
N GLU A 151 -10.48 24.71 25.68
CA GLU A 151 -10.50 26.17 25.73
C GLU A 151 -11.35 26.78 24.59
N PRO A 152 -11.87 28.00 24.75
CA PRO A 152 -12.44 28.77 23.64
C PRO A 152 -11.46 28.80 22.45
N GLU A 153 -11.98 28.88 21.22
CA GLU A 153 -11.17 28.86 19.98
C GLU A 153 -10.48 27.52 19.67
N HIS A 154 -10.61 26.52 20.54
CA HIS A 154 -10.09 25.18 20.31
C HIS A 154 -11.21 24.15 20.13
N ALA A 155 -10.91 23.13 19.33
CA ALA A 155 -11.74 21.94 19.20
C ALA A 155 -10.84 20.72 19.02
N LYS A 156 -11.30 19.57 19.50
CA LYS A 156 -10.59 18.30 19.40
C LYS A 156 -11.50 17.23 18.85
N ILE A 157 -11.06 16.56 17.80
CA ILE A 157 -11.76 15.42 17.21
C ILE A 157 -10.82 14.22 17.31
N VAL A 158 -11.32 13.10 17.81
CA VAL A 158 -10.61 11.83 17.84
C VAL A 158 -11.37 10.82 17.00
N LEU A 159 -10.73 10.30 15.97
CA LEU A 159 -11.23 9.20 15.14
C LEU A 159 -10.48 7.94 15.54
N GLU A 160 -11.18 6.90 15.91
CA GLU A 160 -10.58 5.62 16.29
C GLU A 160 -11.30 4.49 15.57
N PHE A 161 -10.55 3.74 14.78
CA PHE A 161 -10.99 2.52 14.11
C PHE A 161 -10.55 1.34 14.96
N PRO A 162 -11.47 0.68 15.68
CA PRO A 162 -11.11 -0.46 16.52
C PRO A 162 -10.41 -1.54 15.70
N ASP A 163 -9.51 -2.26 16.37
CA ASP A 163 -8.75 -3.35 15.77
C ASP A 163 -9.69 -4.41 15.16
N SER A 164 -9.39 -4.81 13.92
CA SER A 164 -10.14 -5.82 13.18
C SER A 164 -11.65 -5.53 13.04
N SER A 165 -12.06 -4.27 13.18
CA SER A 165 -13.44 -3.82 13.04
C SER A 165 -13.63 -2.90 11.83
N SER A 166 -14.78 -3.01 11.17
CA SER A 166 -15.24 -2.09 10.12
C SER A 166 -15.97 -0.86 10.68
N LEU A 167 -15.80 -0.58 11.97
CA LEU A 167 -16.51 0.48 12.67
C LEU A 167 -15.59 1.67 12.92
N LEU A 168 -16.20 2.86 13.01
CA LEU A 168 -15.53 4.08 13.41
C LEU A 168 -16.15 4.59 14.71
N ASN A 169 -15.28 4.87 15.69
CA ASN A 169 -15.63 5.64 16.87
C ASN A 169 -15.10 7.06 16.71
N THR A 170 -15.95 8.05 16.93
CA THR A 170 -15.59 9.47 16.82
C THR A 170 -15.90 10.15 18.14
N ALA A 171 -14.95 10.86 18.72
CA ALA A 171 -15.19 11.74 19.85
C ALA A 171 -14.93 13.18 19.42
N VAL A 172 -15.91 14.06 19.64
CA VAL A 172 -15.79 15.49 19.35
C VAL A 172 -15.92 16.25 20.64
N VAL A 173 -14.94 17.14 20.88
CA VAL A 173 -14.87 17.98 22.07
C VAL A 173 -14.67 19.42 21.60
N THR A 174 -15.61 20.28 21.97
CA THR A 174 -15.56 21.72 21.71
C THR A 174 -15.62 22.49 23.03
N SER A 175 -15.50 23.81 22.97
CA SER A 175 -15.64 24.68 24.14
C SER A 175 -17.04 24.64 24.79
N THR A 176 -18.07 24.26 24.02
CA THR A 176 -19.47 24.30 24.47
C THR A 176 -20.11 22.94 24.63
N HIS A 177 -19.72 21.96 23.81
CA HIS A 177 -20.33 20.64 23.80
C HIS A 177 -19.30 19.55 23.52
N SER A 178 -19.56 18.36 24.02
CA SER A 178 -18.84 17.16 23.61
C SER A 178 -19.76 15.96 23.47
N TYR A 179 -19.43 15.11 22.50
CA TYR A 179 -20.18 13.91 22.20
C TYR A 179 -19.28 12.85 21.56
N GLU A 180 -19.70 11.61 21.70
CA GLU A 180 -19.09 10.45 21.09
C GLU A 180 -20.10 9.81 20.14
N LEU A 181 -19.68 9.46 18.94
CA LEU A 181 -20.39 8.60 18.01
C LEU A 181 -19.69 7.25 18.01
N VAL A 182 -20.38 6.21 18.47
CA VAL A 182 -19.81 4.86 18.61
C VAL A 182 -20.39 3.91 17.59
N ASN A 183 -19.57 3.00 17.08
CA ASN A 183 -19.97 1.95 16.15
C ASN A 183 -20.58 2.49 14.85
N LEU A 184 -20.01 3.57 14.29
CA LEU A 184 -20.44 4.05 12.98
C LEU A 184 -20.01 3.02 11.91
N PRO A 185 -20.92 2.53 11.06
CA PRO A 185 -20.58 1.55 10.02
C PRO A 185 -19.70 2.23 8.96
N PHE A 186 -18.42 1.90 8.92
CA PHE A 186 -17.45 2.59 8.07
C PHE A 186 -16.50 1.59 7.36
N GLY A 187 -16.93 1.14 6.19
CA GLY A 187 -16.06 0.48 5.22
C GLY A 187 -15.62 -0.95 5.58
N ASN A 188 -14.34 -1.23 5.37
CA ASN A 188 -13.74 -2.56 5.46
C ASN A 188 -12.87 -2.67 6.73
N ALA A 189 -12.91 -3.84 7.37
CA ALA A 189 -12.24 -4.10 8.65
C ALA A 189 -10.70 -4.09 8.55
N LEU A 190 -10.16 -4.50 7.40
CA LEU A 190 -8.73 -4.53 7.14
C LEU A 190 -8.17 -3.13 6.94
N TRP A 191 -8.80 -2.35 6.05
CA TRP A 191 -8.38 -1.01 5.70
C TRP A 191 -9.50 -0.22 5.03
N ASN A 192 -9.54 1.10 5.24
CA ASN A 192 -10.45 2.00 4.54
C ASN A 192 -9.70 3.24 4.02
N THR A 193 -10.33 3.98 3.11
CA THR A 193 -9.71 5.13 2.44
C THR A 193 -9.35 6.30 3.36
N TRP A 194 -9.80 6.28 4.62
CA TRP A 194 -9.48 7.28 5.63
C TRP A 194 -8.32 6.84 6.54
N MET A 195 -7.86 5.60 6.38
CA MET A 195 -6.68 5.08 7.05
C MET A 195 -5.45 5.33 6.19
N ASP A 196 -4.54 6.16 6.66
CA ASP A 196 -3.18 6.23 6.13
C ASP A 196 -2.46 4.91 6.33
N ASN A 197 -1.72 4.48 5.32
CA ASN A 197 -0.81 3.37 5.41
C ASN A 197 0.64 3.87 5.28
N THR A 198 1.49 3.44 6.20
CA THR A 198 2.90 3.89 6.28
C THR A 198 3.84 3.05 5.43
N LEU A 199 3.34 1.96 4.84
CA LEU A 199 4.15 0.96 4.18
C LEU A 199 3.79 0.82 2.71
N MET A 200 2.53 0.49 2.41
CA MET A 200 2.05 0.24 1.07
C MET A 200 1.39 1.48 0.45
N PRO A 201 1.54 1.68 -0.88
CA PRO A 201 0.83 2.74 -1.58
C PRO A 201 -0.68 2.60 -1.48
N PHE A 202 -1.38 3.73 -1.42
CA PHE A 202 -2.85 3.77 -1.35
C PHE A 202 -3.52 2.95 -2.46
N SER A 203 -3.07 3.10 -3.71
CA SER A 203 -3.64 2.39 -4.87
C SER A 203 -3.54 0.88 -4.72
N THR A 204 -2.37 0.36 -4.33
CA THR A 204 -2.15 -1.08 -4.13
C THR A 204 -3.08 -1.65 -3.06
N ILE A 205 -3.24 -0.96 -1.92
CA ILE A 205 -4.14 -1.42 -0.86
C ILE A 205 -5.60 -1.34 -1.32
N TYR A 206 -5.97 -0.24 -1.98
CA TYR A 206 -7.32 -0.05 -2.50
C TYR A 206 -7.68 -1.17 -3.48
N ASP A 207 -6.81 -1.47 -4.43
CA ASP A 207 -7.02 -2.52 -5.41
C ASP A 207 -7.07 -3.90 -4.73
N TYR A 208 -6.21 -4.16 -3.74
CA TYR A 208 -6.21 -5.42 -3.01
C TYR A 208 -7.51 -5.63 -2.20
N VAL A 209 -7.90 -4.64 -1.40
CA VAL A 209 -9.11 -4.70 -0.56
C VAL A 209 -10.38 -4.86 -1.40
N ASN A 210 -10.40 -4.26 -2.60
CA ASN A 210 -11.49 -4.41 -3.56
C ASN A 210 -11.35 -5.64 -4.47
N LYS A 211 -10.35 -6.50 -4.24
CA LYS A 211 -10.05 -7.71 -5.03
C LYS A 211 -9.80 -7.43 -6.51
N ALA A 212 -9.33 -6.22 -6.84
CA ALA A 212 -8.97 -5.82 -8.20
C ALA A 212 -7.59 -6.34 -8.61
N ILE A 213 -6.72 -6.73 -7.66
CA ILE A 213 -5.41 -7.36 -7.93
C ILE A 213 -5.24 -8.67 -7.17
N LYS A 214 -4.40 -9.57 -7.71
CA LYS A 214 -3.92 -10.78 -7.03
C LYS A 214 -2.40 -10.89 -7.10
N PHE A 215 -1.85 -11.70 -6.19
CA PHE A 215 -0.41 -11.87 -6.01
C PHE A 215 0.03 -13.26 -6.44
N CYS A 216 1.14 -13.33 -7.16
CA CYS A 216 1.88 -14.56 -7.43
C CYS A 216 3.29 -14.37 -6.91
N THR A 217 3.83 -15.33 -6.17
CA THR A 217 5.17 -15.25 -5.62
C THR A 217 5.95 -16.53 -5.89
N VAL A 218 7.19 -16.36 -6.34
CA VAL A 218 8.12 -17.44 -6.61
C VAL A 218 9.41 -17.20 -5.85
N ASN A 219 9.77 -18.20 -5.06
CA ASN A 219 11.10 -18.38 -4.48
C ASN A 219 11.74 -19.60 -5.16
N PRO A 220 13.06 -19.83 -5.03
CA PRO A 220 13.73 -20.98 -5.65
C PRO A 220 13.11 -22.36 -5.38
N ARG A 221 12.30 -22.51 -4.32
CA ARG A 221 11.73 -23.79 -3.87
C ARG A 221 10.21 -23.78 -3.63
N VAL A 222 9.55 -22.64 -3.77
CA VAL A 222 8.11 -22.51 -3.49
C VAL A 222 7.47 -21.56 -4.49
N LEU A 223 6.28 -21.96 -4.94
CA LEU A 223 5.38 -21.17 -5.76
C LEU A 223 4.11 -20.90 -4.94
N ILE A 224 3.71 -19.63 -4.88
CA ILE A 224 2.38 -19.18 -4.47
C ILE A 224 1.74 -18.59 -5.73
N ASN A 225 0.72 -19.24 -6.28
CA ASN A 225 0.10 -18.77 -7.53
C ASN A 225 -1.05 -17.77 -7.29
N LEU A 226 -1.63 -17.24 -8.37
CA LEU A 226 -2.72 -16.24 -8.31
C LEU A 226 -4.04 -16.79 -7.73
N ASP A 227 -4.16 -18.11 -7.58
CA ASP A 227 -5.30 -18.76 -6.94
C ASP A 227 -5.08 -19.01 -5.43
N ASN A 228 -3.98 -18.48 -4.88
CA ASN A 228 -3.49 -18.70 -3.51
C ASN A 228 -3.06 -20.16 -3.24
N GLY A 229 -2.76 -20.93 -4.29
CA GLY A 229 -2.17 -22.26 -4.16
C GLY A 229 -0.70 -22.17 -3.77
N VAL A 230 -0.33 -22.82 -2.66
CA VAL A 230 1.06 -22.92 -2.19
C VAL A 230 1.59 -24.30 -2.55
N THR A 231 2.63 -24.37 -3.38
CA THR A 231 3.21 -25.63 -3.82
C THR A 231 4.73 -25.62 -3.74
N PRO A 232 5.36 -26.64 -3.12
CA PRO A 232 6.79 -26.86 -3.25
C PRO A 232 7.15 -27.04 -4.73
N PHE A 233 8.01 -26.17 -5.26
CA PHE A 233 8.37 -26.14 -6.68
C PHE A 233 9.81 -25.66 -6.83
N ILE A 234 10.64 -26.44 -7.50
CA ILE A 234 12.03 -26.06 -7.76
C ILE A 234 12.09 -25.34 -9.10
N VAL A 235 12.49 -24.07 -9.07
CA VAL A 235 12.69 -23.27 -10.28
C VAL A 235 13.78 -23.90 -11.14
N SER A 236 13.50 -24.15 -12.41
CA SER A 236 14.46 -24.72 -13.36
C SER A 236 15.56 -23.72 -13.70
N ASP A 237 16.73 -24.25 -14.07
CA ASP A 237 17.83 -23.52 -14.72
C ASP A 237 17.50 -23.03 -16.15
N LYS A 238 16.39 -23.51 -16.73
CA LYS A 238 15.84 -23.06 -18.01
C LYS A 238 14.84 -21.92 -17.81
N TRP A 239 14.74 -21.04 -18.80
CA TRP A 239 13.71 -20.01 -18.81
C TRP A 239 12.33 -20.64 -18.80
N THR A 240 11.58 -20.38 -17.73
CA THR A 240 10.26 -20.95 -17.50
C THR A 240 9.23 -19.82 -17.45
N LEU A 241 8.13 -19.97 -18.19
CA LEU A 241 7.06 -18.98 -18.24
C LEU A 241 6.38 -18.90 -16.87
N LEU A 242 6.58 -17.77 -16.20
CA LEU A 242 5.98 -17.48 -14.92
C LEU A 242 4.55 -16.98 -15.09
N SER A 243 4.37 -15.98 -15.95
CA SER A 243 3.06 -15.43 -16.30
C SER A 243 3.12 -14.83 -17.70
N GLY A 244 2.11 -15.05 -18.51
CA GLY A 244 1.95 -14.36 -19.79
C GLY A 244 0.49 -14.30 -20.20
N ASP A 245 0.16 -13.28 -20.97
CA ASP A 245 -1.13 -13.14 -21.61
C ASP A 245 -1.14 -13.98 -22.89
N HIS A 246 -1.94 -15.05 -22.90
CA HIS A 246 -2.01 -15.96 -24.05
C HIS A 246 -3.06 -15.55 -25.09
N VAL A 247 -3.86 -14.53 -24.80
CA VAL A 247 -4.96 -14.06 -25.67
C VAL A 247 -4.46 -12.93 -26.54
N GLU A 248 -4.05 -11.81 -25.93
CA GLU A 248 -3.61 -10.60 -26.65
C GLU A 248 -2.08 -10.52 -26.77
N GLN A 249 -1.35 -11.43 -26.11
CA GLN A 249 0.13 -11.49 -26.14
C GLN A 249 0.79 -10.18 -25.72
N THR A 250 0.13 -9.42 -24.83
CA THR A 250 0.57 -8.09 -24.41
C THR A 250 1.83 -8.12 -23.54
N TYR A 251 2.05 -9.23 -22.82
CA TYR A 251 3.23 -9.42 -22.00
C TYR A 251 3.61 -10.90 -21.79
N SER A 252 4.86 -11.13 -21.41
CA SER A 252 5.32 -12.39 -20.84
C SER A 252 6.45 -12.18 -19.85
N ILE A 253 6.44 -12.96 -18.77
CA ILE A 253 7.43 -12.95 -17.70
C ILE A 253 7.99 -14.36 -17.56
N PHE A 254 9.31 -14.45 -17.62
CA PHE A 254 10.07 -15.68 -17.47
C PHE A 254 10.99 -15.61 -16.27
N VAL A 255 11.17 -16.75 -15.61
CA VAL A 255 12.10 -16.91 -14.50
C VAL A 255 12.99 -18.12 -14.74
N LYS A 256 14.23 -18.06 -14.25
CA LYS A 256 15.13 -19.22 -14.17
C LYS A 256 16.01 -19.14 -12.93
N LEU A 257 16.60 -20.26 -12.56
CA LEU A 257 17.54 -20.36 -11.45
C LEU A 257 18.99 -20.27 -11.97
N VAL A 258 19.79 -19.38 -11.38
CA VAL A 258 21.22 -19.20 -11.66
C VAL A 258 21.94 -19.21 -10.32
N GLN A 259 22.75 -20.24 -10.05
CA GLN A 259 23.51 -20.37 -8.80
C GLN A 259 22.67 -20.19 -7.52
N ASN A 260 21.44 -20.71 -7.53
CA ASN A 260 20.45 -20.59 -6.44
C ASN A 260 19.80 -19.18 -6.26
N GLU A 261 20.01 -18.29 -7.23
CA GLU A 261 19.33 -16.99 -7.34
C GLU A 261 18.39 -16.97 -8.56
N LEU A 262 17.34 -16.17 -8.51
CA LEU A 262 16.36 -16.01 -9.57
C LEU A 262 16.86 -14.99 -10.58
N ALA A 263 16.88 -15.36 -11.85
CA ALA A 263 16.98 -14.42 -12.97
C ALA A 263 15.57 -14.17 -13.54
N LEU A 264 15.35 -12.95 -14.03
CA LEU A 264 14.05 -12.48 -14.52
C LEU A 264 14.20 -11.98 -15.95
N ARG A 265 13.25 -12.34 -16.82
CA ARG A 265 13.09 -11.72 -18.13
C ARG A 265 11.64 -11.32 -18.35
N VAL A 266 11.40 -10.10 -18.81
CA VAL A 266 10.08 -9.50 -18.96
C VAL A 266 9.97 -8.90 -20.35
N TYR A 267 8.89 -9.24 -21.06
CA TYR A 267 8.52 -8.65 -22.32
C TYR A 267 7.20 -7.91 -22.15
N ILE A 268 7.15 -6.61 -22.45
CA ILE A 268 5.94 -5.78 -22.39
C ILE A 268 5.96 -4.79 -23.55
N GLY A 269 4.89 -4.74 -24.34
CA GLY A 269 4.73 -3.72 -25.37
C GLY A 269 5.87 -3.68 -26.41
N GLY A 270 6.46 -4.85 -26.73
CA GLY A 270 7.60 -4.96 -27.64
C GLY A 270 8.97 -4.59 -27.05
N HIS A 271 9.05 -4.31 -25.75
CA HIS A 271 10.29 -4.08 -25.04
C HIS A 271 10.68 -5.27 -24.18
N GLU A 272 11.98 -5.52 -24.10
CA GLU A 272 12.58 -6.59 -23.31
C GLU A 272 13.35 -5.99 -22.13
N LEU A 273 13.13 -6.54 -20.94
CA LEU A 273 13.93 -6.29 -19.76
C LEU A 273 14.46 -7.62 -19.22
N GLU A 274 15.76 -7.69 -18.95
CA GLU A 274 16.40 -8.83 -18.32
C GLU A 274 17.15 -8.40 -17.06
N ILE A 275 16.97 -9.14 -15.97
CA ILE A 275 17.73 -9.04 -14.74
C ILE A 275 18.46 -10.35 -14.51
N MET A 276 19.79 -10.28 -14.49
CA MET A 276 20.66 -11.44 -14.27
C MET A 276 21.44 -11.29 -12.96
N PRO A 277 21.36 -12.24 -12.03
CA PRO A 277 22.25 -12.27 -10.87
C PRO A 277 23.71 -12.48 -11.28
N THR A 278 24.60 -11.88 -10.52
CA THR A 278 26.07 -11.99 -10.63
C THR A 278 26.65 -12.19 -9.24
N ASP A 279 27.91 -12.63 -9.12
CA ASP A 279 28.55 -12.97 -7.83
C ASP A 279 28.43 -11.91 -6.71
N ARG A 280 28.17 -10.64 -7.05
CA ARG A 280 28.09 -9.51 -6.08
C ARG A 280 26.90 -8.57 -6.27
N SER A 281 26.11 -8.73 -7.32
CA SER A 281 25.10 -7.74 -7.74
C SER A 281 24.14 -8.31 -8.77
N VAL A 282 23.31 -7.47 -9.38
CA VAL A 282 22.48 -7.84 -10.54
C VAL A 282 22.86 -6.97 -11.73
N THR A 283 22.87 -7.56 -12.92
CA THR A 283 22.96 -6.83 -14.18
C THR A 283 21.56 -6.65 -14.74
N VAL A 284 21.17 -5.40 -14.99
CA VAL A 284 19.88 -5.08 -15.61
C VAL A 284 20.12 -4.62 -17.04
N THR A 285 19.41 -5.22 -17.99
CA THR A 285 19.43 -4.79 -19.39
C THR A 285 18.01 -4.50 -19.87
N VAL A 286 17.89 -3.48 -20.71
CA VAL A 286 16.63 -3.13 -21.38
C VAL A 286 16.91 -3.00 -22.88
N ASN A 287 16.18 -3.76 -23.70
CA ASN A 287 16.41 -3.90 -25.14
C ASN A 287 17.90 -4.15 -25.47
N ASN A 288 18.52 -5.10 -24.78
CA ASN A 288 19.94 -5.48 -24.90
C ASN A 288 20.95 -4.37 -24.54
N LYS A 289 20.54 -3.33 -23.81
CA LYS A 289 21.43 -2.28 -23.30
C LYS A 289 21.48 -2.31 -21.78
N VAL A 290 22.68 -2.33 -21.22
CA VAL A 290 22.90 -2.29 -19.76
C VAL A 290 22.41 -0.96 -19.19
N VAL A 291 21.76 -1.03 -18.02
CA VAL A 291 21.22 0.11 -17.28
C VAL A 291 21.85 0.15 -15.89
N ASP A 292 22.76 1.09 -15.66
CA ASP A 292 23.52 1.17 -14.40
C ASP A 292 22.86 2.05 -13.31
N LYS A 293 21.89 2.90 -13.67
CA LYS A 293 21.28 3.89 -12.77
C LYS A 293 19.75 3.80 -12.77
N TYR A 294 19.25 2.63 -12.37
CA TYR A 294 17.80 2.41 -12.24
C TYR A 294 17.23 2.91 -10.90
N ASP A 295 18.08 3.32 -9.96
CA ASP A 295 17.72 4.02 -8.72
C ASP A 295 16.95 5.33 -8.98
N LYS A 296 17.22 5.99 -10.11
CA LYS A 296 16.57 7.24 -10.51
C LYS A 296 15.24 7.06 -11.26
N GLY A 297 14.83 5.82 -11.49
CA GLY A 297 13.72 5.50 -12.36
C GLY A 297 14.13 5.50 -13.84
N VAL A 298 13.87 4.40 -14.55
CA VAL A 298 14.13 4.26 -15.98
C VAL A 298 12.83 3.87 -16.67
N MET A 299 12.41 4.64 -17.66
CA MET A 299 11.16 4.42 -18.40
C MET A 299 11.47 4.08 -19.85
N VAL A 300 10.76 3.09 -20.39
CA VAL A 300 10.85 2.69 -21.79
C VAL A 300 9.45 2.50 -22.38
N PRO A 301 9.07 3.31 -23.40
CA PRO A 301 9.74 4.54 -23.83
C PRO A 301 9.82 5.59 -22.71
N ASP A 302 10.72 6.56 -22.83
CA ASP A 302 10.91 7.64 -21.85
C ASP A 302 9.76 8.68 -21.94
N ASN A 303 8.57 8.24 -21.56
CA ASN A 303 7.36 9.04 -21.49
C ASN A 303 6.57 8.67 -20.23
N PRO A 304 6.46 9.57 -19.24
CA PRO A 304 5.69 9.34 -18.02
C PRO A 304 4.23 8.94 -18.26
N GLU A 305 3.63 9.37 -19.38
CA GLU A 305 2.22 9.11 -19.67
C GLU A 305 1.96 7.78 -20.36
N SER A 306 2.96 7.17 -21.01
CA SER A 306 2.74 6.03 -21.92
C SER A 306 3.88 5.00 -21.93
N PHE A 307 4.64 4.86 -20.84
CA PHE A 307 5.72 3.88 -20.79
C PHE A 307 5.18 2.44 -20.76
N ALA A 308 5.89 1.53 -21.44
CA ALA A 308 5.64 0.10 -21.37
C ALA A 308 6.26 -0.50 -20.11
N ILE A 309 7.48 -0.08 -19.79
CA ILE A 309 8.27 -0.55 -18.66
C ILE A 309 8.79 0.66 -17.90
N ARG A 310 8.53 0.72 -16.59
CA ARG A 310 9.22 1.61 -15.66
C ARG A 310 9.94 0.78 -14.61
N LEU A 311 11.24 1.00 -14.48
CA LEU A 311 12.12 0.33 -13.56
C LEU A 311 12.53 1.31 -12.47
N VAL A 312 12.31 0.98 -11.20
CA VAL A 312 12.71 1.81 -10.05
C VAL A 312 13.24 0.93 -8.93
N GLU A 313 14.20 1.43 -8.16
CA GLU A 313 14.59 0.79 -6.91
C GLU A 313 13.78 1.38 -5.75
N ALA A 314 13.03 0.53 -5.04
CA ALA A 314 12.27 0.92 -3.87
C ALA A 314 12.52 -0.08 -2.74
N ASN A 315 12.91 0.40 -1.56
CA ASN A 315 13.18 -0.43 -0.39
C ASN A 315 14.16 -1.59 -0.68
N LYS A 316 15.22 -1.32 -1.47
CA LYS A 316 16.23 -2.30 -1.94
C LYS A 316 15.68 -3.41 -2.85
N ARG A 317 14.50 -3.22 -3.42
CA ARG A 317 13.90 -4.11 -4.41
C ARG A 317 13.87 -3.42 -5.76
N ILE A 318 14.03 -4.20 -6.80
CA ILE A 318 13.77 -3.72 -8.15
C ILE A 318 12.27 -3.85 -8.40
N VAL A 319 11.61 -2.75 -8.72
CA VAL A 319 10.19 -2.68 -9.05
C VAL A 319 10.05 -2.40 -10.53
N ILE A 320 9.26 -3.22 -11.22
CA ILE A 320 8.91 -3.07 -12.63
C ILE A 320 7.42 -2.77 -12.70
N GLU A 321 7.07 -1.64 -13.30
CA GLU A 321 5.70 -1.17 -13.48
C GLU A 321 5.39 -1.05 -14.98
N SER A 322 4.12 -1.18 -15.34
CA SER A 322 3.64 -0.90 -16.70
C SER A 322 2.38 -0.03 -16.66
N ARG A 323 2.27 0.89 -17.63
CA ARG A 323 0.99 1.57 -17.94
C ARG A 323 0.22 0.92 -19.08
N MET A 324 0.83 -0.04 -19.79
CA MET A 324 0.19 -0.75 -20.91
C MET A 324 -0.57 -1.99 -20.48
N VAL A 325 -0.09 -2.64 -19.43
CA VAL A 325 -0.69 -3.86 -18.87
C VAL A 325 -0.78 -3.72 -17.34
N PRO A 326 -1.82 -4.28 -16.71
CA PRO A 326 -2.06 -4.13 -15.28
C PRO A 326 -1.20 -5.10 -14.46
N ILE A 327 0.13 -5.00 -14.62
CA ILE A 327 1.09 -5.83 -13.91
C ILE A 327 2.14 -4.98 -13.22
N GLN A 328 2.54 -5.43 -12.03
CA GLN A 328 3.67 -4.89 -11.30
C GLN A 328 4.53 -6.04 -10.78
N VAL A 329 5.85 -5.93 -10.89
CA VAL A 329 6.79 -6.97 -10.48
C VAL A 329 7.74 -6.43 -9.44
N TYR A 330 7.86 -7.13 -8.32
CA TYR A 330 8.82 -6.87 -7.25
C TYR A 330 9.87 -7.98 -7.27
N TYR A 331 11.13 -7.59 -7.49
CA TYR A 331 12.24 -8.51 -7.65
C TYR A 331 13.31 -8.31 -6.58
N LEU A 332 13.74 -9.45 -6.02
CA LEU A 332 14.98 -9.68 -5.30
C LEU A 332 15.62 -10.96 -5.84
N THR A 333 16.90 -11.19 -5.56
CA THR A 333 17.60 -12.37 -6.09
C THR A 333 17.05 -13.70 -5.56
N ASP A 334 16.29 -13.71 -4.47
CA ASP A 334 15.76 -14.92 -3.84
C ASP A 334 14.22 -14.97 -3.78
N ILE A 335 13.54 -13.90 -4.19
CA ILE A 335 12.08 -13.82 -4.32
C ILE A 335 11.67 -12.93 -5.48
N LEU A 336 10.65 -13.38 -6.21
CA LEU A 336 9.94 -12.63 -7.23
C LEU A 336 8.44 -12.61 -6.91
N THR A 337 7.84 -11.44 -6.83
CA THR A 337 6.39 -11.27 -6.63
C THR A 337 5.79 -10.48 -7.78
N ILE A 338 4.71 -10.99 -8.38
CA ILE A 338 3.95 -10.32 -9.43
C ILE A 338 2.57 -9.98 -8.88
N LEU A 339 2.16 -8.73 -9.05
CA LEU A 339 0.79 -8.27 -8.87
C LEU A 339 0.15 -8.21 -10.24
N VAL A 340 -1.03 -8.80 -10.38
CA VAL A 340 -1.76 -8.85 -11.64
C VAL A 340 -3.19 -8.39 -11.41
N GLY A 341 -3.66 -7.49 -12.27
CA GLY A 341 -5.05 -7.04 -12.32
C GLY A 341 -6.02 -8.17 -12.67
N THR A 342 -7.17 -8.18 -12.00
CA THR A 342 -8.22 -9.20 -12.19
C THR A 342 -8.93 -9.11 -13.54
N GLU A 343 -8.78 -8.01 -14.26
CA GLU A 343 -9.20 -7.87 -15.65
C GLU A 343 -8.52 -8.87 -16.60
N LEU A 344 -7.36 -9.42 -16.22
CA LEU A 344 -6.67 -10.47 -16.98
C LEU A 344 -7.13 -11.89 -16.60
N GLN A 345 -8.13 -12.04 -15.71
CA GLN A 345 -8.61 -13.35 -15.28
C GLN A 345 -9.01 -14.22 -16.48
N GLY A 346 -8.49 -15.45 -16.52
CA GLY A 346 -8.70 -16.40 -17.62
C GLY A 346 -7.86 -16.15 -18.88
N GLN A 347 -7.13 -15.04 -18.98
CA GLN A 347 -6.21 -14.71 -20.08
C GLN A 347 -4.76 -15.09 -19.77
N LEU A 348 -4.48 -15.46 -18.52
CA LEU A 348 -3.13 -15.76 -18.05
C LEU A 348 -2.76 -17.21 -18.28
N THR A 349 -1.48 -17.45 -18.55
CA THR A 349 -0.87 -18.78 -18.53
C THR A 349 0.52 -18.76 -17.91
N GLY A 350 1.05 -19.93 -17.54
CA GLY A 350 2.33 -20.10 -16.84
C GLY A 350 2.17 -20.55 -15.39
N LEU A 351 3.28 -20.54 -14.64
CA LEU A 351 3.32 -21.02 -13.25
C LEU A 351 2.37 -20.27 -12.31
N CYS A 352 2.10 -18.98 -12.57
CA CYS A 352 1.18 -18.17 -11.77
C CYS A 352 -0.31 -18.53 -11.93
N ALA A 353 -0.64 -19.54 -12.73
CA ALA A 353 -2.00 -20.00 -12.99
C ALA A 353 -2.87 -19.00 -13.78
N HIS A 354 -4.15 -19.35 -13.95
CA HIS A 354 -5.10 -18.63 -14.81
C HIS A 354 -5.98 -17.62 -14.04
N MET A 355 -5.80 -17.52 -12.72
CA MET A 355 -6.58 -16.65 -11.84
C MET A 355 -8.07 -17.03 -11.70
N ASP A 356 -8.45 -18.24 -12.13
CA ASP A 356 -9.84 -18.72 -12.15
C ASP A 356 -10.20 -19.67 -10.99
N GLY A 357 -9.25 -19.93 -10.08
CA GLY A 357 -9.41 -20.82 -8.93
C GLY A 357 -9.11 -22.29 -9.21
N THR A 358 -8.74 -22.67 -10.44
CA THR A 358 -8.49 -24.07 -10.84
C THR A 358 -7.24 -24.65 -10.18
N TYR A 359 -6.20 -23.84 -9.97
CA TYR A 359 -4.86 -24.34 -9.61
C TYR A 359 -4.51 -24.16 -8.13
N LYS A 360 -5.50 -24.23 -7.24
CA LYS A 360 -5.25 -24.11 -5.78
C LYS A 360 -4.35 -25.21 -5.20
N VAL A 361 -4.37 -26.39 -5.81
CA VAL A 361 -3.70 -27.59 -5.28
C VAL A 361 -2.73 -28.20 -6.30
N GLU A 362 -2.80 -27.78 -7.56
CA GLU A 362 -2.01 -28.34 -8.66
C GLU A 362 -1.18 -27.24 -9.33
N ILE A 363 0.00 -27.62 -9.83
CA ILE A 363 0.82 -26.71 -10.63
C ILE A 363 0.28 -26.71 -12.07
N PRO A 364 0.08 -25.53 -12.69
CA PRO A 364 -0.25 -25.43 -14.10
C PRO A 364 0.79 -26.10 -15.00
N LYS A 365 0.43 -26.25 -16.28
CA LYS A 365 1.39 -26.73 -17.28
C LYS A 365 2.63 -25.83 -17.32
N ILE A 366 3.80 -26.45 -17.22
CA ILE A 366 5.09 -25.77 -17.22
C ILE A 366 5.56 -25.60 -18.66
N TYR A 367 5.87 -24.35 -19.03
CA TYR A 367 6.46 -24.01 -20.32
C TYR A 367 7.89 -23.55 -20.11
N SER A 368 8.88 -24.31 -20.59
CA SER A 368 10.29 -23.98 -20.44
C SER A 368 11.06 -24.08 -21.75
N VAL A 369 12.02 -23.18 -21.95
CA VAL A 369 12.92 -23.17 -23.11
C VAL A 369 14.36 -22.93 -22.67
N SER A 370 15.32 -23.50 -23.40
CA SER A 370 16.75 -23.35 -23.06
C SER A 370 17.26 -21.93 -23.37
N HIS A 371 16.74 -21.32 -24.43
CA HIS A 371 17.09 -19.98 -24.90
C HIS A 371 15.80 -19.26 -25.33
N LEU A 372 15.74 -17.97 -25.03
CA LEU A 372 14.66 -17.05 -25.43
C LEU A 372 15.25 -15.97 -26.33
#